data_AF-A0AAW7XFH1-F1
#
_entry.id   AF-A0AAW7XFH1-F1
#
_cell.length_a   1.000
_cell.length_b   1.000
_cell.length_c   1.000
_cell.angle_alpha   90.00
_cell.angle_beta   90.00
_cell.angle_gamma   90.00
#
_symmetry.space_group_name_H-M   'P 1'
#
loop_
_entity.id
_entity.type
_entity.pdbx_description
1 polymer ?
#
loop_
_entity_poly.entity_id
_entity_poly.type
_entity_poly.pdbx_seq_one_letter_code
_entity_poly.pdbx_strand_id
1 'polypeptide(L)' 'ILSHINYYEANAFAEWKGMRLPTEFEWEVASQKFNWGKRWEWTNSAYLAYPNFEKENGAVGEYNGKFMSNRMVLRGASVA' A
#
# COMPACT_ATOMS: atom_id res chain seq x y z
N ILE A 1 8.77 15.51 -10.16
CA ILE A 1 8.48 14.26 -9.41
C ILE A 1 7.49 14.62 -8.32
N LEU A 2 6.31 13.99 -8.30
CA LEU A 2 5.22 14.27 -7.34
C LEU A 2 5.46 13.52 -6.02
N SER A 3 5.05 14.09 -4.88
CA SER A 3 5.14 13.49 -3.54
C SER A 3 4.14 14.14 -2.57
N HIS A 4 3.94 13.52 -1.40
CA HIS A 4 3.07 14.03 -0.32
C HIS A 4 1.60 14.18 -0.72
N ILE A 5 1.09 13.26 -1.53
CA ILE A 5 -0.33 13.15 -1.86
C ILE A 5 -0.99 12.10 -0.97
N ASN A 6 -2.22 12.35 -0.56
CA ASN A 6 -3.04 11.37 0.13
C ASN A 6 -3.66 10.35 -0.85
N TYR A 7 -4.27 9.29 -0.30
CA TYR A 7 -4.90 8.23 -1.09
C TYR A 7 -6.00 8.76 -2.04
N TYR A 8 -6.82 9.70 -1.57
CA TYR A 8 -7.95 10.23 -2.34
C TYR A 8 -7.47 11.03 -3.56
N GLU A 9 -6.40 11.82 -3.42
CA GLU A 9 -5.76 12.54 -4.53
C GLU A 9 -5.18 11.57 -5.57
N ALA A 10 -4.50 10.51 -5.10
CA ALA A 10 -3.96 9.48 -5.98
C ALA A 10 -5.06 8.73 -6.76
N ASN A 11 -6.15 8.36 -6.08
CA ASN A 11 -7.27 7.68 -6.69
C ASN A 11 -8.03 8.59 -7.68
N ALA A 12 -8.31 9.83 -7.30
CA ALA A 12 -8.97 10.81 -8.17
C ALA A 12 -8.16 11.09 -9.44
N PHE A 13 -6.83 11.16 -9.33
CA PHE A 13 -5.97 11.30 -10.50
C PHE A 13 -6.03 10.08 -11.44
N ALA A 14 -6.00 8.87 -10.87
CA ALA A 14 -6.10 7.64 -11.65
C ALA A 14 -7.44 7.58 -12.40
N GLU A 15 -8.55 7.90 -11.73
CA GLU A 15 -9.88 7.98 -12.33
C GLU A 15 -9.97 9.04 -13.43
N TRP A 16 -9.42 10.24 -13.20
CA TRP A 16 -9.36 11.30 -14.21
C TRP A 16 -8.59 10.85 -15.47
N LYS A 17 -7.59 9.97 -15.33
CA LYS A 17 -6.86 9.35 -16.44
C LYS A 17 -7.59 8.18 -17.10
N GLY A 18 -8.78 7.80 -16.64
CA GLY A 18 -9.49 6.60 -17.11
C GLY A 18 -8.80 5.30 -16.70
N MET A 19 -8.01 5.34 -15.62
CA MET A 19 -7.27 4.22 -15.06
C MET A 19 -7.72 3.97 -13.61
N ARG A 20 -6.99 3.11 -12.89
CA ARG A 20 -7.15 2.87 -11.45
C ARG A 20 -5.81 2.64 -10.76
N LEU A 21 -5.80 2.76 -9.45
CA LEU A 21 -4.66 2.28 -8.65
C LEU A 21 -4.58 0.73 -8.73
N PRO A 22 -3.36 0.16 -8.71
CA PRO A 22 -3.18 -1.29 -8.68
C PRO A 22 -3.58 -1.84 -7.31
N THR A 23 -3.97 -3.11 -7.23
CA THR A 23 -4.00 -3.80 -5.93
C THR A 23 -2.56 -4.04 -5.44
N GLU A 24 -2.38 -4.28 -4.14
CA GLU A 24 -1.05 -4.64 -3.61
C GLU A 24 -0.47 -5.91 -4.25
N PHE A 25 -1.34 -6.86 -4.63
CA PHE A 25 -0.95 -8.11 -5.28
C PHE A 25 -0.47 -7.89 -6.71
N GLU A 26 -1.17 -7.04 -7.48
CA GLU A 26 -0.75 -6.63 -8.82
C GLU A 26 0.58 -5.90 -8.78
N TRP A 27 0.75 -4.99 -7.81
CA TRP A 27 2.00 -4.27 -7.59
C TRP A 27 3.16 -5.23 -7.30
N GLU A 28 2.96 -6.19 -6.40
CA GLU A 28 3.99 -7.16 -6.03
C GLU A 28 4.46 -8.01 -7.23
N VAL A 29 3.53 -8.54 -8.02
CA VAL A 29 3.86 -9.31 -9.24
C VAL A 29 4.57 -8.45 -10.28
N ALA A 30 4.20 -7.17 -10.40
CA ALA A 30 4.82 -6.26 -11.35
C ALA A 30 6.16 -5.70 -10.89
N SER A 31 6.48 -5.73 -9.58
CA SER A 31 7.62 -5.02 -8.96
C SER A 31 8.99 -5.35 -9.55
N GLN A 32 9.16 -6.52 -10.17
CA GLN A 32 10.41 -6.92 -10.85
C GLN A 32 10.56 -6.32 -12.25
N LYS A 33 9.51 -5.68 -12.78
CA LYS A 33 9.44 -5.18 -14.17
C LYS A 33 9.69 -3.68 -14.27
N PHE A 34 9.89 -2.97 -13.16
CA PHE A 34 10.15 -1.54 -13.14
C PHE A 34 10.98 -1.14 -11.92
N ASN A 35 11.60 0.05 -11.99
CA ASN A 35 12.38 0.58 -10.87
C ASN A 35 11.47 1.30 -9.88
N TRP A 36 11.41 0.81 -8.65
CA TRP A 36 10.76 1.45 -7.50
C TRP A 36 11.82 1.99 -6.51
N GLY A 37 11.39 2.49 -5.34
CA GLY A 37 12.28 3.00 -4.29
C GLY A 37 12.33 4.52 -4.22
N LYS A 38 11.70 5.23 -5.16
CA LYS A 38 11.67 6.69 -5.15
C LYS A 38 10.55 7.23 -4.25
N ARG A 39 9.38 6.60 -4.24
CA ARG A 39 8.20 7.04 -3.47
C ARG A 39 7.37 5.82 -3.10
N TRP A 40 6.72 5.90 -1.94
CA TRP A 40 5.64 4.99 -1.61
C TRP A 40 4.50 5.19 -2.60
N GLU A 41 4.03 4.09 -3.19
CA GLU A 41 3.00 4.06 -4.21
C GLU A 41 1.69 3.52 -3.60
N TRP A 42 0.63 4.34 -3.63
CA TRP A 42 -0.68 3.95 -3.15
C TRP A 42 -1.25 2.79 -3.97
N THR A 43 -1.86 1.83 -3.29
CA THR A 43 -2.59 0.71 -3.90
C THR A 43 -4.09 0.82 -3.57
N ASN A 44 -4.94 0.19 -4.37
CA ASN A 44 -6.36 0.03 -4.08
C ASN A 44 -6.64 -1.20 -3.18
N SER A 45 -5.78 -1.42 -2.18
CA SER A 45 -5.91 -2.50 -1.19
C SER A 45 -6.05 -1.92 0.20
N ALA A 46 -7.09 -2.32 0.92
CA ALA A 46 -7.20 -2.06 2.35
C ALA A 46 -6.11 -2.83 3.11
N TYR A 47 -5.57 -2.24 4.17
CA TYR A 47 -4.60 -2.92 5.04
C TYR A 47 -5.32 -3.95 5.91
N LEU A 48 -5.51 -5.14 5.36
CA LEU A 48 -6.14 -6.27 6.01
C LEU A 48 -5.12 -7.36 6.31
N ALA A 49 -5.49 -8.24 7.22
CA ALA A 49 -4.74 -9.46 7.51
C ALA A 49 -4.71 -10.36 6.26
N TYR A 50 -3.53 -10.84 5.87
CA TYR A 50 -3.45 -11.94 4.91
C TYR A 50 -4.07 -13.23 5.49
N PRO A 51 -4.48 -14.18 4.65
CA PRO A 51 -4.96 -15.47 5.11
C PRO A 51 -3.97 -16.12 6.09
N ASN A 52 -4.49 -16.64 7.20
CA ASN A 52 -3.71 -17.27 8.28
C ASN A 52 -2.77 -16.33 9.05
N PHE A 53 -2.95 -15.00 8.96
CA PHE A 53 -2.25 -14.08 9.83
C PHE A 53 -2.68 -14.27 11.28
N GLU A 54 -1.71 -14.54 12.14
CA GLU A 54 -1.87 -14.65 13.59
C GLU A 54 -1.00 -13.60 14.30
N LYS A 55 -1.48 -13.11 15.44
CA LYS A 55 -0.71 -12.16 16.26
C LYS A 55 0.12 -12.94 17.26
N GLU A 56 1.38 -12.55 17.39
CA GLU A 56 2.24 -13.04 18.46
C GLU A 56 1.70 -12.65 19.84
N ASN A 57 2.04 -13.42 20.86
CA ASN A 57 1.65 -13.11 22.23
C ASN A 57 2.44 -11.90 22.80
N GLY A 58 1.79 -11.14 23.68
CA GLY A 58 2.40 -10.00 24.37
C GLY A 58 2.56 -8.76 23.49
N ALA A 59 3.45 -7.85 23.92
CA ALA A 59 3.57 -6.51 23.32
C ALA A 59 3.97 -6.52 21.83
N VAL A 60 4.69 -7.55 21.37
CA VAL A 60 5.10 -7.68 19.96
C VAL A 60 3.90 -7.88 19.04
N GLY A 61 2.84 -8.57 19.50
CA GLY A 61 1.62 -8.79 18.71
C GLY A 61 0.84 -7.52 18.38
N GLU A 62 1.09 -6.43 19.11
CA GLU A 62 0.47 -5.14 18.86
C GLU A 62 1.07 -4.38 17.68
N TYR A 63 2.20 -4.84 17.15
CA TYR A 63 2.98 -4.06 16.18
C TYR A 63 2.18 -3.71 14.90
N ASN A 64 1.41 -4.68 14.39
CA ASN A 64 0.70 -4.55 13.11
C ASN A 64 -0.81 -4.70 13.25
N GLY A 65 -1.25 -5.82 13.84
CA GLY A 65 -2.63 -6.27 13.69
C GLY A 65 -3.70 -5.41 14.35
N LYS A 66 -3.34 -4.44 15.21
CA LYS A 66 -4.29 -3.47 15.76
C LYS A 66 -4.64 -2.32 14.80
N PHE A 67 -3.85 -2.16 13.73
CA PHE A 67 -4.01 -1.09 12.75
C PHE A 67 -4.66 -1.56 11.44
N MET A 68 -5.05 -2.84 11.34
CA MET A 68 -5.70 -3.44 10.16
C MET A 68 -7.18 -3.04 10.02
N SER A 69 -7.45 -1.74 10.13
CA SER A 69 -8.77 -1.13 9.97
C SER A 69 -8.58 0.33 9.57
N ASN A 70 -9.41 0.83 8.63
CA ASN A 70 -9.41 2.21 8.16
C ASN A 70 -8.06 2.71 7.58
N ARG A 71 -7.27 1.82 6.97
CA ARG A 71 -5.98 2.12 6.34
C ARG A 71 -5.88 1.49 4.95
N MET A 72 -5.13 2.13 4.06
CA MET A 72 -4.79 1.64 2.71
C MET A 72 -3.31 1.29 2.63
N VAL A 73 -2.94 0.33 1.79
CA VAL A 73 -1.56 -0.15 1.63
C VAL A 73 -0.78 0.73 0.65
N LEU A 74 0.48 1.03 0.98
CA LEU A 74 1.48 1.54 0.03
C LEU A 74 2.59 0.50 -0.18
N ARG A 75 3.20 0.50 -1.37
CA ARG A 75 4.35 -0.35 -1.71
C ARG A 75 5.50 0.48 -2.32
N GLY A 76 6.65 -0.14 -2.53
CA GLY A 76 7.72 0.47 -3.34
C GLY A 76 8.73 1.35 -2.64
N ALA A 77 8.66 1.51 -1.30
CA ALA A 77 9.63 2.26 -0.49
C ALA A 77 9.85 3.72 -0.93
N SER A 78 10.69 4.47 -0.22
CA SER A 78 10.98 5.86 -0.53
C SER A 78 12.47 6.16 -0.49
N VAL A 79 12.86 7.40 -0.83
CA VAL A 79 14.24 7.88 -0.70
C VAL A 79 14.67 8.14 0.76
N ALA A 80 13.72 8.05 1.70
CA ALA A 80 13.93 8.15 3.13
C ALA A 80 13.73 6.79 3.79
#